data_AF-A0A7S2E0I6-F1
#
_entry.id   AF-A0A7S2E0I6-F1
#
_cell.length_a   1.000
_cell.length_b   1.000
_cell.length_c   1.000
_cell.angle_alpha   90.00
_cell.angle_beta   90.00
_cell.angle_gamma   90.00
#
_symmetry.space_group_name_H-M   'P 1'
#
loop_
_entity.id
_entity.type
_entity.pdbx_description
1 polymer ?
#
loop_
_entity_poly.entity_id
_entity_poly.type
_entity_poly.pdbx_seq_one_letter_code
_entity_poly.pdbx_strand_id
1 'polypeptide(L)'
;TDGSNTFRKISTGRCMDSNWLPILDVARCQAAASALGLGDTVPQMTSISDRPEGCYFFKNTEDLTSTLWMNSSPMSRGNGAELTDVSPKGYREPLCANPS
;
A
#
# COMPACT_ATOMS: atom_id res chain seq x y z
N THR A 1 0.49 20.52 15.02
CA THR A 1 0.99 20.45 13.63
C THR A 1 0.71 19.06 13.13
N ASP A 2 -0.17 18.97 12.15
CA ASP A 2 -0.87 17.76 11.73
C ASP A 2 0.04 16.85 10.91
N GLY A 3 0.24 15.61 11.35
CA GLY A 3 1.07 14.60 10.70
C GLY A 3 0.48 14.05 9.39
N SER A 4 -0.69 14.54 8.97
CA SER A 4 -1.49 14.09 7.83
C SER A 4 -0.87 14.30 6.43
N ASN A 5 0.23 15.06 6.30
CA ASN A 5 0.87 15.30 4.99
C ASN A 5 2.08 14.40 4.68
N THR A 6 2.37 13.40 5.51
CA THR A 6 3.54 12.52 5.36
C THR A 6 3.25 11.24 4.58
N PHE A 7 2.00 10.77 4.61
CA PHE A 7 1.57 9.53 4.00
C PHE A 7 0.28 9.74 3.22
N ARG A 8 0.07 8.92 2.18
CA ARG A 8 -1.20 8.83 1.48
C ARG A 8 -1.47 7.42 1.00
N LYS A 9 -2.75 7.07 0.93
CA LYS A 9 -3.21 5.86 0.24
C LYS A 9 -3.68 6.25 -1.16
N ILE A 10 -3.32 5.48 -2.18
CA ILE A 10 -3.77 5.70 -3.56
C ILE A 10 -4.58 4.50 -4.07
N SER A 11 -5.67 4.78 -4.79
CA SER A 11 -6.53 3.75 -5.40
C SER A 11 -6.22 3.48 -6.87
N THR A 12 -5.40 4.32 -7.51
CA THR A 12 -4.98 4.20 -8.91
C THR A 12 -3.52 4.66 -9.09
N GLY A 13 -2.88 4.17 -10.15
CA GLY A 13 -1.51 4.58 -10.50
C GLY A 13 -0.46 4.12 -9.48
N ARG A 14 0.72 4.74 -9.56
CA ARG A 14 1.90 4.45 -8.75
C ARG A 14 2.22 5.63 -7.85
N CYS A 15 2.90 5.40 -6.73
CA CYS A 15 3.35 6.50 -5.86
C CYS A 15 4.18 7.54 -6.64
N MET A 16 5.06 7.05 -7.52
CA MET A 16 5.94 7.90 -8.34
C MET A 16 5.18 8.78 -9.33
N ASP A 17 3.94 8.44 -9.74
CA ASP A 17 3.15 9.24 -10.68
C ASP A 17 2.75 10.61 -10.09
N SER A 18 2.87 10.78 -8.77
CA SER A 18 2.59 12.04 -8.06
C SER A 18 3.82 12.62 -7.34
N ASN A 19 5.04 12.17 -7.66
CA ASN A 19 6.27 12.49 -6.90
C ASN A 19 6.25 11.99 -5.44
N TRP A 20 5.56 10.88 -5.16
CA TRP A 20 5.63 10.19 -3.87
C TRP A 20 6.46 8.92 -3.98
N LEU A 21 6.97 8.42 -2.86
CA LEU A 21 7.75 7.19 -2.83
C LEU A 21 6.93 6.01 -2.29
N PRO A 22 7.11 4.79 -2.80
CA PRO A 22 6.60 3.59 -2.15
C PRO A 22 7.26 3.42 -0.78
N ILE A 23 6.51 2.89 0.19
CA ILE A 23 7.05 2.60 1.52
C ILE A 23 7.66 1.20 1.51
N LEU A 24 8.99 1.13 1.67
CA LEU A 24 9.76 -0.11 1.52
C LEU A 24 10.20 -0.74 2.87
N ASP A 25 9.78 -0.18 4.00
CA ASP A 25 10.13 -0.67 5.32
C ASP A 25 8.89 -0.87 6.21
N VAL A 26 8.95 -1.87 7.08
CA VAL A 26 7.82 -2.31 7.91
C VAL A 26 7.42 -1.24 8.92
N ALA A 27 8.39 -0.61 9.60
CA ALA A 27 8.10 0.39 10.63
C ALA A 27 7.34 1.60 10.06
N ARG A 28 7.74 2.05 8.88
CA ARG A 28 7.10 3.16 8.18
C ARG A 28 5.77 2.76 7.55
N CYS A 29 5.59 1.49 7.18
CA CYS A 29 4.29 0.94 6.77
C CYS A 29 3.28 0.97 7.93
N GLN A 30 3.71 0.55 9.12
CA GLN A 30 2.91 0.63 10.34
C GLN A 30 2.57 2.09 10.68
N ALA A 31 3.56 2.99 10.65
CA ALA A 31 3.36 4.42 10.90
C ALA A 31 2.38 5.06 9.90
N ALA A 32 2.48 4.70 8.62
CA ALA A 32 1.57 5.16 7.58
C ALA A 32 0.14 4.67 7.82
N ALA A 33 -0.04 3.38 8.14
CA ALA A 33 -1.35 2.83 8.43
C ALA A 33 -2.00 3.51 9.64
N SER A 34 -1.25 3.75 10.72
CA SER A 34 -1.73 4.49 11.89
C SER A 34 -2.08 5.95 11.55
N ALA A 35 -1.23 6.65 10.80
CA ALA A 35 -1.46 8.04 10.40
C ALA A 35 -2.67 8.21 9.47
N LEU A 36 -2.95 7.19 8.65
CA LEU A 36 -4.09 7.15 7.73
C LEU A 36 -5.37 6.59 8.39
N GLY A 37 -5.33 6.22 9.67
CA GLY A 37 -6.49 5.68 10.39
C GLY A 37 -6.98 4.33 9.86
N LEU A 38 -6.08 3.50 9.34
CA LEU A 38 -6.43 2.15 8.85
C LEU A 38 -6.70 1.22 10.03
N GLY A 39 -7.66 0.30 9.86
CA GLY A 39 -8.04 -0.64 10.92
C GLY A 39 -6.95 -1.67 11.23
N ASP A 40 -6.28 -2.18 10.20
CA ASP A 40 -5.09 -3.02 10.35
C ASP A 40 -3.83 -2.14 10.23
N THR A 41 -2.95 -2.26 11.23
CA THR A 41 -1.71 -1.48 11.35
C THR A 41 -0.47 -2.35 11.38
N VAL A 42 -0.61 -3.68 11.27
CA VAL A 42 0.51 -4.63 11.31
C VAL A 42 0.60 -5.36 9.97
N PRO A 43 1.59 -5.05 9.11
CA PRO A 43 1.62 -5.60 7.77
C PRO A 43 1.93 -7.09 7.77
N GLN A 44 1.19 -7.85 6.97
CA GLN A 44 1.56 -9.20 6.56
C GLN A 44 2.64 -9.15 5.48
N MET A 45 3.61 -10.05 5.52
CA MET A 45 4.70 -10.09 4.54
C MET A 45 4.31 -10.90 3.30
N THR A 46 4.71 -10.41 2.12
CA THR A 46 4.55 -11.14 0.86
C THR A 46 5.72 -10.85 -0.11
N SER A 47 5.80 -11.64 -1.18
CA SER A 47 6.81 -11.52 -2.24
C SER A 47 6.23 -11.80 -3.63
N ILE A 48 4.93 -11.53 -3.84
CA ILE A 48 4.24 -11.80 -5.11
C ILE A 48 4.55 -10.67 -6.11
N SER A 49 5.14 -11.03 -7.24
CA SER A 49 5.73 -10.11 -8.21
C SER A 49 4.75 -9.17 -8.92
N ASP A 50 3.49 -9.57 -9.10
CA ASP A 50 2.46 -8.80 -9.82
C ASP A 50 1.68 -7.81 -8.91
N ARG A 51 2.01 -7.76 -7.62
CA ARG A 51 1.34 -6.90 -6.62
C ARG A 51 2.05 -5.56 -6.46
N PRO A 52 1.43 -4.56 -5.80
CA PRO A 52 2.07 -3.28 -5.56
C PRO A 52 3.45 -3.39 -4.91
N GLU A 53 4.32 -2.43 -5.21
CA GLU A 53 5.60 -2.29 -4.53
C GLU A 53 5.40 -1.87 -3.07
N GLY A 54 6.07 -2.56 -2.14
CA GLY A 54 6.12 -2.14 -0.74
C GLY A 54 4.77 -2.27 0.00
N CYS A 55 4.50 -1.28 0.84
CA CYS A 55 3.32 -1.25 1.71
C CYS A 55 2.03 -0.99 0.92
N TYR A 56 1.01 -1.82 1.10
CA TYR A 56 -0.31 -1.58 0.53
C TYR A 56 -1.43 -2.05 1.45
N PHE A 57 -2.58 -1.41 1.31
CA PHE A 57 -3.83 -1.80 1.93
C PHE A 57 -4.59 -2.72 0.97
N PHE A 58 -5.06 -3.85 1.46
CA PHE A 58 -5.86 -4.79 0.67
C PHE A 58 -7.29 -4.81 1.20
N LYS A 59 -8.24 -4.40 0.35
CA LYS A 59 -9.67 -4.55 0.61
C LYS A 59 -10.17 -5.80 -0.12
N ASN A 60 -10.40 -6.87 0.63
CA ASN A 60 -10.92 -8.11 0.08
C ASN A 60 -12.43 -7.96 -0.17
N THR A 61 -12.85 -8.21 -1.40
CA THR A 61 -14.27 -8.11 -1.79
C THR A 61 -15.06 -9.39 -1.58
N GLU A 62 -14.38 -10.52 -1.34
CA GLU A 62 -15.01 -11.83 -1.10
C GLU A 62 -15.50 -11.94 0.35
N ASP A 63 -14.69 -11.52 1.31
CA ASP A 63 -14.97 -11.64 2.76
C ASP A 63 -15.19 -10.28 3.47
N LEU A 64 -15.11 -9.18 2.73
CA LEU A 64 -15.25 -7.79 3.22
C LEU A 64 -14.21 -7.37 4.26
N THR A 65 -13.12 -8.12 4.41
CA THR A 65 -12.02 -7.77 5.31
C THR A 65 -11.09 -6.74 4.67
N SER A 66 -10.27 -6.12 5.52
CA SER A 66 -9.25 -5.18 5.10
C SER A 66 -7.98 -5.45 5.89
N THR A 67 -6.86 -5.61 5.18
CA THR A 67 -5.57 -6.01 5.76
C THR A 67 -4.44 -5.15 5.24
N LEU A 68 -3.39 -5.03 6.03
CA LEU A 68 -2.16 -4.33 5.66
C LEU A 68 -1.12 -5.35 5.18
N TRP A 69 -0.41 -5.01 4.11
CA TRP A 69 0.59 -5.88 3.51
C TRP A 69 1.88 -5.14 3.20
N MET A 70 3.00 -5.85 3.28
CA MET A 70 4.32 -5.40 2.88
C MET A 70 4.89 -6.37 1.82
N ASN A 71 5.00 -5.90 0.58
CA ASN A 71 5.58 -6.68 -0.51
C ASN A 71 7.08 -6.41 -0.65
N SER A 72 7.87 -7.48 -0.50
CA SER A 72 9.33 -7.46 -0.58
C SER A 72 9.87 -7.92 -1.93
N SER A 73 9.00 -8.23 -2.90
CA SER A 73 9.42 -8.71 -4.22
C SER A 73 10.17 -7.62 -5.01
N PRO A 74 11.42 -7.87 -5.47
CA PRO A 74 12.12 -6.94 -6.35
C PRO A 74 11.40 -6.73 -7.69
N MET A 75 10.64 -7.74 -8.13
CA MET A 75 9.88 -7.71 -9.39
C MET A 75 8.64 -6.82 -9.30
N SER A 76 8.24 -6.42 -8.09
CA SER A 76 7.15 -5.48 -7.89
C SER A 76 7.58 -4.02 -7.98
N ARG A 77 8.87 -3.74 -8.24
CA ARG A 77 9.36 -2.37 -8.37
C ARG A 77 8.58 -1.58 -9.42
N GLY A 78 8.01 -0.46 -9.01
CA GLY A 78 7.18 0.39 -9.85
C GLY A 78 5.76 -0.11 -10.07
N ASN A 79 5.33 -1.22 -9.44
CA ASN A 79 3.93 -1.62 -9.48
C ASN A 79 3.07 -0.69 -8.61
N GLY A 80 1.90 -0.34 -9.16
CA GLY A 80 0.94 0.57 -8.55
C GLY A 80 -0.29 -0.14 -8.02
N ALA A 81 -1.37 0.61 -7.85
CA ALA A 81 -2.66 0.09 -7.40
C ALA A 81 -3.21 -0.98 -8.33
N GLU A 82 -3.88 -1.96 -7.73
CA GLU A 82 -4.57 -3.05 -8.43
C GLU A 82 -6.08 -2.94 -8.20
N LEU A 83 -6.82 -2.95 -9.31
CA LEU A 83 -8.28 -2.85 -9.34
C LEU A 83 -8.91 -4.24 -9.53
N THR A 84 -10.21 -4.37 -9.29
CA THR A 84 -10.92 -5.66 -9.33
C THR A 84 -11.03 -6.29 -10.72
N ASP A 85 -10.91 -5.51 -11.79
CA ASP A 85 -10.80 -6.02 -13.16
C ASP A 85 -9.48 -6.75 -13.43
N VAL A 86 -8.44 -6.43 -12.64
CA VAL A 86 -7.13 -7.12 -12.65
C VAL A 86 -7.06 -8.20 -11.56
N SER A 87 -7.71 -7.98 -10.42
CA SER A 87 -7.71 -8.89 -9.27
C SER A 87 -9.08 -9.48 -8.95
N PRO A 88 -9.26 -10.80 -9.02
CA PRO A 88 -10.53 -11.41 -8.64
C PRO A 88 -10.85 -11.26 -7.14
N LYS A 89 -9.85 -10.90 -6.31
CA LYS A 89 -9.96 -10.93 -4.84
C LYS A 89 -10.12 -9.55 -4.18
N GLY A 90 -10.10 -8.46 -4.93
CA GLY A 90 -10.32 -7.11 -4.38
C GLY A 90 -9.27 -6.07 -4.77
N TYR A 91 -9.24 -4.96 -4.04
CA TYR A 91 -8.43 -3.78 -4.38
C TYR A 91 -7.14 -3.76 -3.56
N ARG A 92 -6.00 -3.49 -4.22
CA ARG A 92 -4.73 -3.22 -3.52
C ARG A 92 -4.32 -1.78 -3.74
N GLU A 93 -4.27 -1.05 -2.64
CA GLU A 93 -4.09 0.41 -2.60
C GLU A 93 -2.73 0.73 -1.96
N PRO A 94 -1.71 1.14 -2.74
CA PRO A 94 -0.40 1.49 -2.22
C PRO A 94 -0.48 2.57 -1.15
N LEU A 95 0.35 2.42 -0.12
CA LEU A 95 0.66 3.48 0.84
C LEU A 95 1.97 4.13 0.40
N CYS A 96 1.91 5.43 0.15
CA CYS A 96 3.02 6.23 -0.32
C CYS A 96 3.49 7.19 0.78
N ALA A 97 4.79 7.46 0.80
CA ALA A 97 5.40 8.47 1.66
C ALA A 97 5.82 9.70 0.85
N ASN A 98 5.71 10.86 1.49
CA ASN A 98 6.26 12.10 0.95
C ASN A 98 7.79 11.96 0.88
N PRO A 99 8.45 12.33 -0.24
CA PRO A 99 9.90 12.21 -0.38
C PRO A 99 10.72 13.11 0.58
N SER A 100 10.07 14.02 1.32
CA SER A 100 10.57 14.90 2.42
C SER A 100 12.09 14.98 2.61
#